data_AF-A0A0E3JWW3-F1
#
_entry.id   AF-A0A0E3JWW3-F1
#
_cell.length_a   1.000
_cell.length_b   1.000
_cell.length_c   1.000
_cell.angle_alpha   90.00
_cell.angle_beta   90.00
_cell.angle_gamma   90.00
#
_symmetry.space_group_name_H-M   'P 1'
#
loop_
_entity.id
_entity.type
_entity.pdbx_description
1 polymer ?
#
loop_
_entity_poly.entity_id
_entity_poly.type
_entity_poly.pdbx_seq_one_letter_code
_entity_poly.pdbx_strand_id
1 'polypeptide(L)' 'MQLTLDESKNNDDIIVKSEGINVVYSSDLKEYVDESTIDYSTGWFRRGFTILGGNASSC' A
#
# COMPACT_ATOMS: atom_id res chain seq x y z
N MET A 1 -0.46 2.29 9.36
CA MET A 1 -0.82 1.59 8.11
C MET A 1 -0.45 0.13 8.25
N GLN A 2 -1.36 -0.79 7.93
CA GLN A 2 -1.14 -2.23 8.00
C GLN A 2 -1.37 -2.82 6.61
N LEU A 3 -0.52 -3.77 6.20
CA LEU A 3 -0.66 -4.54 4.98
C LEU A 3 -1.07 -5.97 5.34
N THR A 4 -2.03 -6.53 4.62
CA THR A 4 -2.43 -7.93 4.76
C THR A 4 -2.73 -8.51 3.39
N LEU A 5 -2.58 -9.83 3.27
CA LEU A 5 -3.10 -10.56 2.12
C LEU A 5 -4.58 -10.81 2.39
N ASP A 6 -5.44 -10.36 1.49
CA ASP A 6 -6.87 -10.61 1.54
C ASP A 6 -7.35 -11.12 0.18
N GLU A 7 -8.08 -12.22 0.19
CA GLU A 7 -8.71 -12.80 -1.00
C GLU A 7 -10.10 -12.20 -1.23
N SER A 8 -10.70 -11.60 -0.20
CA SER A 8 -11.98 -10.93 -0.26
C SER A 8 -11.79 -9.45 -0.62
N LYS A 9 -12.63 -8.95 -1.53
CA LYS A 9 -12.71 -7.53 -1.87
C LYS A 9 -14.01 -7.00 -1.33
N ASN A 10 -13.98 -5.90 -0.59
CA ASN A 10 -15.21 -5.19 -0.27
C ASN A 10 -15.65 -4.37 -1.49
N ASN A 11 -16.95 -4.12 -1.62
CA ASN A 11 -17.52 -3.45 -2.78
C ASN A 11 -17.00 -2.02 -2.99
N ASP A 12 -16.49 -1.39 -1.93
CA ASP A 12 -16.04 0.02 -1.93
C ASP A 12 -14.51 0.16 -1.99
N ASP A 13 -13.78 -0.95 -2.13
CA ASP A 13 -12.32 -0.93 -2.18
C ASP A 13 -11.82 -0.49 -3.56
N ILE A 14 -10.79 0.35 -3.57
CA ILE A 14 -10.07 0.75 -4.78
C ILE A 14 -9.03 -0.32 -5.09
N ILE A 15 -9.03 -0.81 -6.34
CA ILE A 15 -8.10 -1.83 -6.83
C ILE A 15 -7.12 -1.19 -7.79
N VAL A 16 -5.83 -1.24 -7.45
CA VAL A 16 -4.73 -0.79 -8.28
C VAL A 16 -3.90 -2.00 -8.71
N LYS A 17 -3.65 -2.13 -10.01
CA LYS A 17 -2.78 -3.18 -10.57
C LYS A 17 -1.38 -2.62 -10.75
N SER A 18 -0.39 -3.26 -10.14
CA SER A 18 1.01 -2.90 -10.28
C SER A 18 1.88 -4.14 -10.29
N GLU A 19 2.82 -4.25 -11.24
CA GLU A 19 3.82 -5.34 -11.31
C GLU A 19 3.21 -6.76 -11.19
N GLY A 20 2.01 -6.96 -11.74
CA GLY A 20 1.30 -8.26 -11.70
C GLY A 20 0.56 -8.56 -10.38
N ILE A 21 0.58 -7.66 -9.41
CA ILE A 21 -0.12 -7.77 -8.12
C ILE A 21 -1.30 -6.80 -8.09
N ASN A 22 -2.39 -7.20 -7.42
CA ASN A 22 -3.50 -6.31 -7.11
C ASN A 22 -3.29 -5.73 -5.71
N VAL A 23 -3.08 -4.42 -5.62
CA VAL A 23 -3.12 -3.68 -4.37
C VAL A 23 -4.54 -3.17 -4.15
N VAL A 24 -5.09 -3.42 -2.98
CA VAL A 24 -6.46 -3.06 -2.62
C VAL A 24 -6.42 -2.18 -1.39
N TYR A 25 -7.14 -1.06 -1.41
CA TYR A 25 -7.27 -0.16 -0.27
C TYR A 25 -8.64 0.51 -0.24
N SER A 26 -9.13 0.83 0.96
CA SER A 26 -10.39 1.55 1.14
C SER A 26 -10.32 2.96 0.55
N SER A 27 -11.41 3.47 -0.01
CA SER A 27 -11.52 4.84 -0.56
C SER A 27 -11.06 5.92 0.42
N ASP A 28 -11.27 5.71 1.72
CA ASP A 28 -10.90 6.66 2.78
C ASP A 28 -9.39 6.84 2.92
N LEU A 29 -8.62 5.85 2.46
CA LEU A 29 -7.17 5.89 2.47
C LEU A 29 -6.59 6.60 1.24
N LYS A 30 -7.41 6.90 0.22
CA LYS A 30 -6.94 7.42 -1.07
C LYS A 30 -6.04 8.64 -0.91
N GLU A 31 -6.42 9.61 -0.09
CA GLU A 31 -5.63 10.84 0.09
C GLU A 31 -4.26 10.58 0.72
N TYR A 32 -4.15 9.55 1.57
CA TYR A 32 -2.90 9.19 2.25
C TYR A 32 -1.99 8.31 1.40
N VAL A 33 -2.58 7.44 0.58
CA VAL A 33 -1.83 6.47 -0.23
C VAL A 33 -1.65 6.91 -1.68
N ASP A 34 -2.29 8.00 -2.12
CA ASP A 34 -2.04 8.59 -3.43
C ASP A 34 -0.55 8.91 -3.58
N GLU A 35 0.01 8.54 -4.74
CA GLU A 35 1.44 8.70 -5.04
C GLU A 35 2.40 7.93 -4.10
N SER A 36 1.87 7.03 -3.26
CA SER A 36 2.70 6.15 -2.44
C SER A 36 3.31 5.01 -3.25
N THR A 37 4.53 4.64 -2.90
CA THR A 37 5.26 3.50 -3.46
C THR A 37 5.42 2.43 -2.40
N ILE A 38 5.05 1.18 -2.71
CA ILE A 38 5.32 0.03 -1.84
C ILE A 38 6.60 -0.63 -2.33
N ASP A 39 7.65 -0.59 -1.50
CA ASP A 39 8.94 -1.22 -1.79
C ASP A 39 9.17 -2.43 -0.87
N TYR A 40 9.83 -3.47 -1.38
CA TYR A 40 10.18 -4.67 -0.62
C TYR A 40 11.69 -4.83 -0.54
N SER A 41 12.23 -4.73 0.67
CA SER A 41 13.67 -4.91 0.92
C SER A 41 13.95 -6.29 1.51
N THR A 42 15.03 -6.93 1.07
CA THR A 42 15.54 -8.21 1.60
C THR A 42 16.87 -8.04 2.36
N GLY A 43 17.20 -6.82 2.77
CA GLY A 43 18.45 -6.50 3.45
C GLY A 43 18.67 -7.33 4.72
N TRP A 44 19.93 -7.50 5.12
CA TRP A 44 20.32 -8.31 6.28
C TRP A 44 19.66 -7.83 7.59
N PHE A 45 19.45 -6.50 7.72
CA PHE A 45 18.88 -5.88 8.91
C PHE A 45 17.40 -5.51 8.80
N ARG A 46 16.83 -5.51 7.59
CA ARG A 46 15.42 -5.21 7.35
C ARG A 46 14.91 -6.05 6.19
N ARG A 47 13.99 -6.95 6.50
CA ARG A 47 13.18 -7.68 5.52
C ARG A 47 11.74 -7.27 5.68
N GLY A 48 11.10 -6.81 4.60
CA GLY A 48 9.69 -6.43 4.65
C GLY A 48 9.30 -5.34 3.66
N PHE A 49 8.00 -5.06 3.64
CA PHE A 49 7.41 -4.00 2.84
C PHE A 49 7.56 -2.66 3.56
N THR A 50 7.94 -1.64 2.81
CA THR A 50 8.00 -0.24 3.24
C THR A 50 7.12 0.58 2.31
N ILE A 51 6.24 1.39 2.88
CA ILE A 51 5.43 2.34 2.12
C ILE A 51 6.19 3.68 2.16
N LEU A 52 6.56 4.17 0.99
CA LEU A 52 7.31 5.42 0.78
C LEU A 52 6.40 6.44 0.10
N GLY A 53 6.52 7.72 0.46
CA GLY A 53 5.68 8.78 -0.10
C GLY A 53 4.28 8.81 0.52
N GLY A 54 3.33 9.34 -0.24
CA GLY A 54 1.98 9.66 0.24
C GLY A 54 1.89 11.06 0.83
N ASN A 55 0.68 11.63 0.81
CA ASN A 55 0.36 12.94 1.39
C ASN A 55 0.28 12.89 2.93
N ALA A 56 1.17 12.13 3.56
CA ALA A 56 1.36 12.16 5.00
C ALA A 56 2.23 13.38 5.33
N SER A 57 1.57 14.53 5.43
CA SER A 57 2.18 15.82 5.78
C SER A 57 3.23 15.65 6.88
N SER A 58 4.45 16.13 6.63
CA SER A 58 5.47 16.22 7.69
C SER A 58 4.97 17.21 8.75
N CYS A 59 4.92 16.76 10.00
CA CYS A 59 4.70 17.64 11.14
C CYS A 59 5.99 18.42 11.47
#